data_AF-A0A968MQD9-F1
#
_entry.id   AF-A0A968MQD9-F1
#
_cell.length_a   1.000
_cell.length_b   1.000
_cell.length_c   1.000
_cell.angle_alpha   90.00
_cell.angle_beta   90.00
_cell.angle_gamma   90.00
#
_symmetry.space_group_name_H-M   'P 1'
#
loop_
_entity.id
_entity.type
_entity.pdbx_description
1 polymer ?
#
loop_
_entity_poly.entity_id
_entity_poly.type
_entity_poly.pdbx_seq_one_letter_code
_entity_poly.pdbx_strand_id
1 'polypeptide(L)' 'MNVDQEAPGYKNIIFRPQPVGDLTHVKYFNNTANGEAGIFWKKDPDRFFMQVTVPVGSTATVYIPSGERGK' A
#
# COMPACT_ATOMS: atom_id res chain seq x y z
N MET A 1 -1.25 5.46 5.56
CA MET A 1 0.12 4.91 5.63
C MET A 1 0.41 4.78 7.12
N ASN A 2 0.58 3.56 7.62
CA ASN A 2 0.87 3.35 9.04
C ASN A 2 2.37 3.13 9.22
N VAL A 3 2.92 3.80 10.22
CA VAL A 3 4.31 3.63 10.65
C VAL A 3 4.36 2.41 11.56
N ASP A 4 5.32 1.52 11.32
CA ASP A 4 5.60 0.40 12.21
C ASP A 4 6.19 0.93 13.53
N GLN A 5 5.53 0.64 14.65
CA GLN A 5 5.98 1.10 15.97
C GLN A 5 7.26 0.38 16.42
N GLU A 6 7.54 -0.81 15.89
CA GLU A 6 8.76 -1.57 16.20
C GLU A 6 9.95 -1.13 15.33
N ALA A 7 9.71 -0.39 14.25
CA ALA A 7 10.72 0.08 13.31
C ALA A 7 10.54 1.58 12.97
N PRO A 8 10.77 2.49 13.94
CA PRO A 8 10.58 3.93 13.76
C PRO A 8 11.45 4.51 12.64
N GLY A 9 10.96 5.58 12.00
CA GLY A 9 11.67 6.28 10.93
C GLY A 9 11.50 5.67 9.53
N TYR A 10 10.33 5.06 9.24
CA TYR A 10 10.05 4.42 7.95
C TYR A 10 11.02 3.29 7.57
N LYS A 11 11.65 2.65 8.57
CA LYS A 11 12.45 1.44 8.35
C LYS A 11 11.60 0.30 7.77
N ASN A 12 10.36 0.16 8.25
CA ASN A 12 9.35 -0.70 7.66
C ASN A 12 8.10 0.11 7.31
N ILE A 13 7.58 -0.07 6.09
CA ILE A 13 6.40 0.64 5.58
C ILE A 13 5.27 -0.36 5.34
N ILE A 14 4.11 -0.11 5.95
CA ILE A 14 2.94 -0.98 5.82
C ILE A 14 2.01 -0.44 4.73
N PHE A 15 1.86 -1.23 3.66
CA PHE A 15 0.92 -1.00 2.58
C PHE A 15 -0.25 -1.98 2.70
N ARG A 16 -1.38 -1.48 3.20
CA ARG A 16 -2.62 -2.24 3.39
C ARG A 16 -3.79 -1.56 2.67
N PRO A 17 -3.90 -1.71 1.34
CA PRO A 17 -5.04 -1.19 0.60
C PRO A 17 -6.35 -1.79 1.10
N GLN A 18 -7.40 -0.96 1.19
CA GLN A 18 -8.75 -1.34 1.59
C GLN A 18 -9.72 -0.95 0.46
N PRO A 19 -9.84 -1.75 -0.61
CA PRO A 19 -10.71 -1.46 -1.74
C PRO A 19 -12.18 -1.71 -1.38
N VAL A 20 -12.77 -0.78 -0.62
CA VAL A 20 -14.18 -0.82 -0.17
C VAL A 20 -15.11 -0.08 -1.15
N GLY A 21 -16.35 -0.56 -1.28
CA GLY A 21 -17.39 0.07 -2.10
C GLY A 21 -16.96 0.27 -3.57
N ASP A 22 -17.27 1.45 -4.09
CA ASP A 22 -17.09 1.81 -5.51
C ASP A 22 -15.69 2.39 -5.82
N LEU A 23 -14.76 2.33 -4.87
CA LEU A 23 -13.42 2.89 -5.04
C LEU A 23 -12.62 2.05 -6.04
N THR A 24 -12.53 2.51 -7.29
CA THR A 24 -11.88 1.77 -8.39
C THR A 24 -10.38 1.97 -8.43
N HIS A 25 -9.85 3.07 -7.90
CA HIS A 25 -8.41 3.33 -7.85
C HIS A 25 -8.06 4.31 -6.74
N VAL A 26 -6.83 4.18 -6.24
CA VAL A 26 -6.23 5.11 -5.27
C VAL A 26 -4.76 5.29 -5.60
N LYS A 27 -4.29 6.53 -5.43
CA LYS A 27 -2.89 6.91 -5.54
C LYS A 27 -2.49 7.69 -4.29
N TYR A 28 -1.41 7.30 -3.62
CA TYR A 28 -0.87 8.02 -2.47
C TYR A 28 0.66 7.93 -2.44
N PHE A 29 1.32 9.06 -2.27
CA PHE A 29 2.78 9.19 -2.20
C PHE A 29 3.14 10.11 -1.04
N ASN A 30 4.23 9.82 -0.36
CA ASN A 30 4.75 10.61 0.74
C ASN A 30 6.28 10.68 0.69
N ASN A 31 6.83 11.85 0.96
CA ASN A 31 8.27 12.04 1.11
C ASN A 31 8.67 11.66 2.54
N THR A 32 9.37 10.55 2.67
CA THR A 32 9.92 10.08 3.94
C THR A 32 11.36 10.57 4.12
N ALA A 33 11.94 10.35 5.29
CA ALA A 33 13.37 10.62 5.52
C ALA A 33 14.29 9.82 4.58
N ASN A 34 13.84 8.67 4.06
CA ASN A 34 14.62 7.80 3.18
C ASN A 34 14.32 8.04 1.69
N GLY A 35 13.44 8.97 1.34
CA GLY A 35 12.99 9.23 -0.02
C GLY A 35 11.48 9.00 -0.23
N GLU A 36 11.05 9.00 -1.48
CA GLU A 36 9.64 8.85 -1.84
C GLU A 36 9.16 7.41 -1.57
N ALA A 37 8.05 7.28 -0.84
CA ALA A 37 7.34 6.04 -0.63
C ALA A 37 5.89 6.21 -1.06
N GLY A 38 5.31 5.21 -1.73
CA GLY A 38 3.97 5.36 -2.29
C GLY A 38 3.30 4.06 -2.66
N ILE A 39 1.99 4.16 -2.85
CA ILE A 39 1.14 3.10 -3.34
C ILE A 39 0.19 3.65 -4.40
N PHE A 40 0.09 2.92 -5.49
CA PHE A 40 -0.96 3.07 -6.48
C PHE A 40 -1.65 1.72 -6.61
N TRP A 41 -2.97 1.70 -6.53
CA TRP A 41 -3.73 0.52 -6.88
C TRP A 41 -4.97 0.88 -7.67
N LYS A 42 -5.42 -0.07 -8.49
CA LYS A 42 -6.70 -0.03 -9.18
C LYS A 42 -7.33 -1.43 -9.16
N LYS A 43 -8.65 -1.48 -9.10
CA LYS A 43 -9.42 -2.71 -9.22
C LYS A 43 -10.32 -2.64 -10.45
N ASP A 44 -10.25 -3.70 -11.23
CA ASP A 44 -11.19 -4.05 -12.28
C ASP A 44 -12.06 -5.22 -11.74
N PRO A 45 -13.18 -5.59 -12.39
CA PRO A 45 -14.09 -6.63 -11.87
C PRO A 45 -13.41 -7.95 -11.49
N ASP A 46 -12.38 -8.35 -12.25
CA ASP A 46 -11.71 -9.64 -12.07
C ASP A 46 -10.24 -9.52 -11.61
N ARG A 47 -9.73 -8.30 -11.44
CA ARG A 47 -8.29 -8.07 -11.25
C ARG A 47 -8.00 -6.92 -10.30
N PHE A 48 -7.01 -7.12 -9.44
CA PHE A 48 -6.44 -6.08 -8.61
C PHE A 48 -5.01 -5.79 -9.06
N PHE A 49 -4.75 -4.55 -9.47
CA PHE A 49 -3.43 -4.08 -9.83
C PHE A 49 -2.89 -3.19 -8.72
N MET A 50 -1.64 -3.42 -8.31
CA MET A 50 -0.98 -2.62 -7.29
C MET A 50 0.48 -2.41 -7.64
N GLN A 51 0.92 -1.17 -7.50
CA GLN A 51 2.30 -0.74 -7.60
C GLN A 51 2.69 -0.06 -6.30
N VAL A 52 3.82 -0.46 -5.74
CA VAL A 52 4.36 0.08 -4.49
C VAL A 52 5.75 0.63 -4.76
N THR A 53 6.02 1.84 -4.28
CA THR A 53 7.35 2.46 -4.28
C THR A 53 7.92 2.36 -2.87
N VAL A 54 9.05 1.67 -2.75
CA VAL A 54 9.79 1.51 -1.49
C VAL A 54 11.16 2.18 -1.66
N PRO A 55 11.49 3.18 -0.84
CA PRO A 55 12.79 3.86 -0.94
C PRO A 55 13.93 2.93 -0.50
N VAL A 56 15.14 3.23 -0.98
CA VAL A 56 16.35 2.50 -0.60
C VAL A 56 16.55 2.58 0.92
N GLY A 57 16.92 1.46 1.54
CA GLY A 57 17.12 1.37 2.99
C GLY A 57 15.84 1.16 3.82
N SER A 58 14.68 1.04 3.16
CA SER A 58 13.42 0.65 3.78
C SER A 58 12.97 -0.74 3.34
N THR A 59 12.22 -1.42 4.20
CA THR A 59 11.44 -2.61 3.86
C THR A 59 9.96 -2.27 3.75
N ALA A 60 9.19 -3.14 3.11
CA ALA A 60 7.75 -2.98 3.02
C ALA A 60 7.01 -4.28 3.36
N THR A 61 5.94 -4.15 4.14
CA THR A 61 4.95 -5.21 4.34
C THR A 61 3.73 -4.88 3.51
N VAL A 62 3.39 -5.77 2.58
CA VAL A 62 2.32 -5.55 1.60
C VAL A 62 1.20 -6.55 1.84
N TYR A 63 -0.01 -6.04 2.09
CA TYR A 63 -1.21 -6.85 2.21
C TYR A 63 -1.96 -6.86 0.88
N ILE A 64 -2.12 -8.03 0.29
CA ILE A 64 -2.96 -8.20 -0.89
C ILE A 64 -4.41 -8.34 -0.42
N PRO A 65 -5.36 -7.53 -0.91
CA PRO A 65 -6.77 -7.74 -0.63
C PRO A 65 -7.20 -9.09 -1.21
N SER A 66 -7.43 -10.08 -0.36
CA SER A 66 -8.22 -11.25 -0.74
C SER A 66 -9.67 -10.81 -0.68
N GLY A 67 -10.33 -10.64 -1.83
CA GLY A 67 -11.75 -10.37 -1.84
C GLY A 67 -12.46 -11.45 -1.02
N GLU A 68 -13.31 -11.05 -0.06
CA GLU A 68 -14.42 -11.91 0.27
C GLU A 68 -15.17 -12.09 -1.05
N ARG A 69 -15.24 -13.33 -1.54
CA ARG A 69 -16.29 -13.68 -2.50
C ARG A 69 -17.58 -13.35 -1.75
N GLY A 70 -18.20 -12.22 -2.09
CA GLY A 70 -19.53 -11.89 -1.60
C GLY A 70 -20.39 -13.14 -1.84
N LYS A 71 -20.87 -13.73 -0.74
CA LYS A 71 -21.86 -14.81 -0.81
C LYS A 71 -23.20 -14.23 -1.21
#